data_AF-A0A2A4PVU2-F1
#
_entry.id   AF-A0A2A4PVU2-F1
#
_cell.length_a   1.000
_cell.length_b   1.000
_cell.length_c   1.000
_cell.angle_alpha   90.00
_cell.angle_beta   90.00
_cell.angle_gamma   90.00
#
_symmetry.space_group_name_H-M   'P 1'
#
loop_
_entity.id
_entity.type
_entity.pdbx_description
1 polymer ?
#
loop_
_entity_poly.entity_id
_entity_poly.type
_entity_poly.pdbx_seq_one_letter_code
_entity_poly.pdbx_strand_id
1 'polypeptide(L)'
;MDLVWCRDVLSHLEAIESACAEFRRVLKNDGPAIVCQTFGTEHLELREAEWLWNTMGVVPNSADPVQTEQAFGAGGLRIQKRIIIGTEFGEWAEETSGKATRQLLHAARLLRAPDRYIEKFGKAA
;
A
#
# COMPACT_ATOMS: atom_id res chain seq x y z
N MET A 1 -2.55 8.32 24.01
CA MET A 1 -2.89 7.08 23.30
C MET A 1 -1.87 6.04 23.70
N ASP A 2 -2.28 4.80 23.88
CA ASP A 2 -1.37 3.71 24.30
C ASP A 2 -0.80 2.95 23.09
N LEU A 3 -1.42 3.10 21.92
CA LEU A 3 -1.01 2.53 20.65
C LEU A 3 -1.45 3.45 19.50
N VAL A 4 -0.64 3.55 18.46
CA VAL A 4 -1.05 4.04 17.14
C VAL A 4 -1.06 2.85 16.18
N TRP A 5 -2.17 2.64 15.48
CA TRP A 5 -2.27 1.67 14.38
C TRP A 5 -2.45 2.45 13.07
N CYS A 6 -1.47 2.34 12.17
CA CYS A 6 -1.45 3.05 10.91
C CYS A 6 -1.26 2.06 9.76
N ARG A 7 -2.34 1.77 9.04
CA ARG A 7 -2.34 0.79 7.94
C ARG A 7 -2.57 1.47 6.60
N ASP A 8 -1.59 1.37 5.71
CA ASP A 8 -1.62 1.85 4.33
C ASP A 8 -2.05 3.32 4.19
N VAL A 9 -1.71 4.16 5.21
CA VAL A 9 -2.00 5.62 5.19
C VAL A 9 -0.75 6.43 4.87
N LEU A 10 0.42 6.06 5.41
CA LEU A 10 1.65 6.84 5.20
C LEU A 10 2.11 6.81 3.74
N SER A 11 1.64 5.84 2.95
CA SER A 11 1.85 5.74 1.49
C SER A 11 1.27 6.93 0.70
N HIS A 12 0.47 7.78 1.34
CA HIS A 12 -0.17 8.94 0.72
C HIS A 12 0.40 10.27 1.22
N LEU A 13 1.47 10.23 2.02
CA LEU A 13 2.05 11.42 2.65
C LEU A 13 3.43 11.74 2.06
N GLU A 14 3.64 13.02 1.73
CA GLU A 14 4.96 13.53 1.35
C GLU A 14 5.89 13.69 2.55
N ALA A 15 5.35 14.06 3.71
CA ALA A 15 6.09 14.37 4.94
C ALA A 15 5.82 13.32 6.03
N ILE A 16 6.36 12.10 5.86
CA ILE A 16 6.19 10.99 6.81
C ILE A 16 6.72 11.36 8.20
N GLU A 17 7.85 12.06 8.26
CA GLU A 17 8.48 12.51 9.50
C GLU A 17 7.55 13.41 10.33
N SER A 18 6.73 14.24 9.67
CA SER A 18 5.74 15.09 10.34
C SER A 18 4.61 14.25 10.94
N ALA A 19 4.14 13.22 10.23
CA ALA A 19 3.16 12.28 10.78
C ALA A 19 3.73 11.49 11.97
N CYS A 20 5.00 11.06 11.88
CA CYS A 20 5.68 10.37 12.97
C CYS A 20 5.90 11.27 14.21
N ALA A 21 6.17 12.56 14.02
CA ALA A 21 6.23 13.52 15.12
C ALA A 21 4.87 13.64 15.83
N GLU A 22 3.77 13.63 15.08
CA GLU A 22 2.42 13.60 15.66
C GLU A 22 2.13 12.29 16.39
N PHE A 23 2.57 11.14 15.85
CA PHE A 23 2.46 9.86 16.56
C PHE A 23 3.18 9.92 17.90
N ARG A 24 4.43 10.39 17.90
CA ARG A 24 5.22 10.58 19.12
C ARG A 24 4.51 11.52 20.11
N ARG A 25 3.90 12.60 19.64
CA ARG A 25 3.20 13.58 20.50
C ARG A 25 1.99 12.97 21.21
N VAL A 26 1.25 12.08 20.55
CA VAL A 26 0.01 11.50 21.12
C VAL A 26 0.23 10.22 21.91
N LEU A 27 1.34 9.53 21.68
CA LEU A 27 1.72 8.31 22.40
C LEU A 27 2.17 8.64 23.83
N LYS A 28 1.62 7.92 24.82
CA LYS A 28 2.03 8.04 26.23
C LYS A 28 3.18 7.07 26.50
N ASN A 29 4.11 7.43 27.40
CA ASN A 29 5.09 6.51 28.01
C ASN A 29 5.80 5.58 27.01
N ASP A 30 6.33 6.12 25.92
CA ASP A 30 6.99 5.32 24.87
C ASP A 30 6.10 4.22 24.24
N GLY A 31 4.79 4.47 24.18
CA GLY A 31 3.83 3.55 23.57
C GLY A 31 4.16 3.22 22.10
N PRO A 32 3.82 2.02 21.61
CA PRO A 32 4.17 1.60 20.26
C PRO A 32 3.33 2.29 19.18
N ALA A 33 3.94 2.44 18.01
CA ALA A 33 3.23 2.62 16.74
C ALA A 33 3.42 1.36 15.90
N ILE A 34 2.33 0.83 15.34
CA ILE A 34 2.39 -0.25 14.36
C ILE A 34 2.01 0.31 13.01
N VAL A 35 2.96 0.25 12.09
CA VAL A 35 2.78 0.66 10.70
C VAL A 35 2.74 -0.59 9.83
N CYS A 36 1.67 -0.73 9.06
CA CYS A 36 1.55 -1.74 8.01
C CYS A 36 1.48 -0.99 6.68
N GLN A 37 2.43 -1.25 5.79
CA GLN A 37 2.55 -0.54 4.54
C GLN A 37 3.10 -1.45 3.45
N THR A 38 2.63 -1.23 2.23
CA THR A 38 3.14 -1.86 1.01
C THR A 38 4.27 -1.02 0.42
N PHE A 39 5.35 -1.68 0.00
CA PHE A 39 6.50 -1.03 -0.63
C PHE A 39 6.75 -1.62 -2.02
N GLY A 40 7.38 -0.85 -2.90
CA GLY A 40 7.96 -1.38 -4.13
C GLY A 40 9.13 -2.30 -3.82
N THR A 41 9.31 -3.35 -4.62
CA THR A 41 10.47 -4.25 -4.57
C THR A 41 11.27 -4.14 -5.86
N GLU A 42 12.46 -4.76 -5.91
CA GLU A 42 13.26 -4.83 -7.14
C GLU A 42 12.57 -5.53 -8.32
N HIS A 43 11.46 -6.24 -8.07
CA HIS A 43 10.68 -6.92 -9.09
C HIS A 43 9.65 -6.02 -9.78
N LEU A 44 9.37 -4.84 -9.21
CA LEU A 44 8.44 -3.88 -9.81
C LEU A 44 9.20 -3.01 -10.81
N GLU A 45 8.89 -3.15 -12.10
CA GLU A 45 9.55 -2.38 -13.15
C GLU A 45 9.20 -0.88 -13.01
N LEU A 46 10.13 0.00 -13.40
CA LEU A 46 10.02 1.43 -13.13
C LEU A 46 8.79 2.10 -13.76
N ARG A 47 8.40 1.71 -14.99
CA ARG A 47 7.21 2.27 -15.65
C ARG A 47 5.93 1.68 -15.06
N GLU A 48 5.96 0.41 -14.68
CA GLU A 48 4.86 -0.22 -13.94
C GLU A 48 4.65 0.45 -12.58
N ALA A 49 5.74 0.76 -11.87
CA ALA A 49 5.72 1.50 -10.62
C ALA A 49 5.12 2.91 -10.80
N GLU A 50 5.60 3.68 -11.77
CA GLU A 50 5.08 5.03 -12.05
C GLU A 50 3.58 5.01 -12.32
N TRP A 51 3.12 4.10 -13.18
CA TRP A 51 1.70 3.92 -13.46
C TRP A 51 0.90 3.51 -12.22
N LEU A 52 1.40 2.52 -11.48
CA LEU A 52 0.73 1.98 -10.30
C LEU A 52 0.59 3.04 -9.20
N TRP A 53 1.67 3.75 -8.88
CA TRP A 53 1.67 4.76 -7.82
C TRP A 53 0.78 5.94 -8.16
N ASN A 54 0.82 6.41 -9.41
CA ASN A 54 -0.09 7.46 -9.86
C ASN A 54 -1.56 7.01 -9.77
N THR A 55 -1.86 5.79 -10.22
CA THR A 55 -3.22 5.24 -10.20
C THR A 55 -3.75 5.06 -8.78
N MET A 56 -2.90 4.63 -7.85
CA MET A 56 -3.26 4.37 -6.45
C MET A 56 -3.14 5.63 -5.57
N GLY A 57 -2.69 6.76 -6.10
CA GLY A 57 -2.44 7.99 -5.34
C GLY A 57 -1.32 7.83 -4.30
N VAL A 58 -0.37 6.94 -4.54
CA VAL A 58 0.78 6.69 -3.66
C VAL A 58 1.87 7.72 -3.94
N VAL A 59 2.40 8.33 -2.88
CA VAL A 59 3.55 9.23 -2.97
C VAL A 59 4.81 8.37 -3.18
N PRO A 60 5.57 8.51 -4.28
CA PRO A 60 6.66 7.58 -4.60
C PRO A 60 7.71 7.41 -3.49
N ASN A 61 8.11 8.50 -2.82
CA ASN A 61 9.09 8.45 -1.73
C ASN A 61 8.59 7.66 -0.51
N SER A 62 7.27 7.61 -0.30
CA SER A 62 6.65 6.81 0.77
C SER A 62 6.58 5.31 0.43
N ALA A 63 6.80 4.93 -0.84
CA ALA A 63 6.84 3.53 -1.28
C ALA A 63 8.26 2.94 -1.29
N ASP A 64 9.28 3.72 -0.90
CA ASP A 64 10.65 3.24 -0.67
C ASP A 64 10.84 2.90 0.82
N PRO A 65 11.24 1.65 1.15
CA PRO A 65 11.38 1.23 2.54
C PRO A 65 12.52 1.95 3.26
N VAL A 66 13.64 2.24 2.59
CA VAL A 66 14.79 2.90 3.22
C VAL A 66 14.45 4.35 3.56
N GLN A 67 13.84 5.08 2.63
CA GLN A 67 13.42 6.46 2.86
C GLN A 67 12.37 6.55 3.96
N THR A 68 11.40 5.64 3.94
CA THR A 68 10.35 5.59 4.96
C THR A 68 10.92 5.32 6.36
N GLU A 69 11.85 4.37 6.49
CA GLU A 69 12.50 4.09 7.77
C GLU A 69 13.34 5.27 8.28
N GLN A 70 14.02 5.99 7.39
CA GLN A 70 14.74 7.22 7.74
C GLN A 70 13.78 8.31 8.22
N ALA A 71 12.62 8.47 7.57
CA ALA A 71 11.60 9.43 7.97
C ALA A 71 10.99 9.09 9.34
N PHE A 72 10.84 7.80 9.68
CA PHE A 72 10.44 7.40 11.04
C PHE A 72 11.43 7.89 12.09
N GLY A 73 12.73 7.72 11.83
CA GLY A 73 13.81 8.24 12.67
C GLY A 73 13.77 9.75 12.81
N ALA A 74 13.62 10.47 11.69
CA ALA A 74 13.53 11.93 11.66
C ALA A 74 12.31 12.47 12.44
N GLY A 75 11.20 11.74 12.42
CA GLY A 75 10.00 12.04 13.23
C GLY A 75 10.11 11.63 14.71
N GLY A 76 11.26 11.15 15.15
CA GLY A 76 11.52 10.81 16.55
C GLY A 76 10.97 9.47 17.00
N LEU A 77 10.69 8.55 16.06
CA LEU A 77 10.37 7.15 16.34
C LEU A 77 11.61 6.27 16.13
N ARG A 78 11.59 5.08 16.72
CA ARG A 78 12.63 4.06 16.54
C ARG A 78 11.98 2.75 16.15
N ILE A 79 12.51 2.09 15.13
CA ILE A 79 12.03 0.77 14.70
C ILE A 79 12.51 -0.26 15.71
N GLN A 80 11.56 -0.86 16.43
CA GLN A 80 11.86 -1.97 17.34
C GLN A 80 11.84 -3.33 16.62
N LYS A 81 10.95 -3.48 15.64
CA LYS A 81 10.79 -4.71 14.87
C LYS A 81 10.27 -4.37 13.47
N ARG A 82 10.84 -5.03 12.46
CA ARG A 82 10.32 -5.06 11.10
C ARG A 82 9.89 -6.48 10.76
N ILE A 83 8.72 -6.61 10.15
CA ILE A 83 8.21 -7.88 9.63
C ILE A 83 7.96 -7.65 8.15
N ILE A 84 8.63 -8.43 7.31
CA ILE A 84 8.40 -8.43 5.87
C ILE A 84 7.36 -9.50 5.60
N ILE A 85 6.26 -9.10 4.99
CA ILE A 85 5.23 -9.99 4.46
C ILE A 85 5.26 -9.76 2.95
N GLY A 86 5.67 -10.78 2.20
CA GLY A 86 5.70 -10.78 0.75
C GLY A 86 4.34 -11.17 0.18
N THR A 87 4.28 -12.35 -0.44
CA THR A 87 3.10 -12.83 -1.19
C THR A 87 2.03 -13.48 -0.32
N GLU A 88 2.27 -13.67 0.98
CA GLU A 88 1.44 -14.51 1.87
C GLU A 88 -0.02 -14.04 1.95
N PHE A 89 -0.28 -12.73 1.91
CA PHE A 89 -1.67 -12.22 1.85
C PHE A 89 -2.36 -12.57 0.53
N GLY A 90 -1.63 -12.57 -0.58
CA GLY A 90 -2.12 -12.95 -1.89
C GLY A 90 -2.40 -14.45 -1.97
N GLU A 91 -1.46 -15.27 -1.48
CA GLU A 91 -1.59 -16.72 -1.37
C GLU A 91 -2.82 -17.10 -0.54
N TRP A 92 -2.94 -16.55 0.67
CA TRP A 92 -4.10 -16.81 1.52
C TRP A 92 -5.42 -16.40 0.86
N ALA A 93 -5.47 -15.25 0.17
CA ALA A 93 -6.67 -14.80 -0.52
C ALA A 93 -7.05 -15.72 -1.71
N GLU A 94 -6.05 -16.29 -2.37
CA GLU A 94 -6.23 -17.25 -3.45
C GLU A 94 -6.67 -18.62 -2.91
N GLU A 95 -6.06 -19.14 -1.85
CA GLU A 95 -6.44 -20.43 -1.27
C GLU A 95 -7.85 -20.41 -0.65
N THR A 96 -8.20 -19.31 0.03
CA THR A 96 -9.49 -19.22 0.74
C THR A 96 -10.65 -18.84 -0.18
N SER A 97 -10.37 -18.11 -1.24
CA SER A 97 -11.41 -17.55 -2.07
C SER A 97 -11.13 -17.65 -3.57
N GLY A 98 -9.90 -17.82 -4.02
CA GLY A 98 -9.59 -17.77 -5.46
C GLY A 98 -9.76 -16.35 -6.02
N LYS A 99 -9.47 -15.33 -5.20
CA LYS A 99 -9.75 -13.92 -5.51
C LYS A 99 -9.07 -13.50 -6.82
N ALA A 100 -7.79 -13.81 -6.98
CA ALA A 100 -7.03 -13.40 -8.15
C ALA A 100 -7.54 -14.14 -9.40
N THR A 101 -7.73 -15.46 -9.31
CA THR A 101 -8.27 -16.26 -10.42
C THR A 101 -9.65 -15.77 -10.86
N ARG A 102 -10.53 -15.40 -9.92
CA ARG A 102 -11.87 -14.86 -10.25
C ARG A 102 -11.81 -13.49 -10.91
N GLN A 103 -10.92 -12.60 -10.47
CA GLN A 103 -10.71 -11.31 -11.09
C GLN A 103 -10.18 -11.47 -12.53
N LEU A 104 -9.21 -12.36 -12.74
CA LEU A 104 -8.70 -12.68 -14.07
C LEU A 104 -9.78 -13.27 -14.98
N LEU A 105 -10.62 -14.17 -14.45
CA LEU A 105 -11.77 -14.70 -15.20
C LEU A 105 -12.77 -13.60 -15.57
N HIS A 106 -12.99 -12.63 -14.69
CA HIS A 106 -13.83 -11.47 -14.98
C HIS A 106 -13.23 -10.60 -16.10
N ALA A 107 -11.95 -10.25 -16.00
CA ALA A 107 -11.22 -9.52 -17.03
C ALA A 107 -11.27 -10.24 -18.38
N ALA A 108 -11.01 -11.55 -18.41
CA ALA A 108 -11.09 -12.35 -19.63
C ALA A 108 -12.51 -12.42 -20.24
N ARG A 109 -13.57 -12.20 -19.45
CA ARG A 109 -14.95 -12.11 -19.96
C ARG A 109 -15.27 -10.72 -20.50
N LEU A 110 -14.76 -9.66 -19.86
CA LEU A 110 -14.84 -8.29 -20.37
C LEU A 110 -14.20 -8.20 -21.76
N LEU A 111 -12.99 -8.75 -21.91
CA LEU A 111 -12.26 -8.74 -23.18
C LEU A 111 -12.93 -9.53 -24.30
N ARG A 112 -13.70 -10.58 -23.99
CA ARG A 112 -14.38 -11.43 -25.00
C ARG A 112 -15.68 -10.83 -25.52
N ALA A 113 -16.31 -9.92 -24.79
CA ALA A 113 -17.60 -9.35 -25.16
C ALA A 113 -17.65 -7.84 -24.84
N PRO A 114 -16.73 -7.02 -25.42
CA PRO A 114 -16.63 -5.60 -25.09
C PRO A 114 -17.91 -4.83 -25.41
N ASP A 115 -18.61 -5.18 -26.50
CA ASP A 115 -19.85 -4.52 -26.94
C ASP A 115 -20.95 -4.55 -25.87
N ARG A 116 -21.07 -5.67 -25.14
CA ARG A 116 -22.04 -5.81 -24.04
C ARG A 116 -21.83 -4.77 -22.94
N TYR A 117 -20.59 -4.41 -22.67
CA TYR A 117 -20.24 -3.46 -21.62
C TYR A 117 -20.29 -2.02 -22.13
N ILE A 118 -19.89 -1.80 -23.39
CA ILE A 118 -20.05 -0.52 -24.07
C ILE A 118 -21.52 -0.12 -24.17
N GLU A 119 -22.41 -1.05 -24.51
CA GLU A 119 -23.86 -0.80 -24.56
C GLU A 119 -24.42 -0.40 -23.18
N LYS A 120 -23.92 -1.05 -22.12
CA LYS A 120 -24.41 -0.83 -20.76
C LYS A 120 -23.82 0.41 -20.08
N PHE A 121 -22.56 0.75 -20.35
CA PHE A 121 -21.80 1.76 -19.60
C PHE A 121 -21.23 2.89 -20.46
N GLY A 122 -21.32 2.80 -21.79
CA GLY A 122 -20.72 3.75 -22.73
C GLY A 122 -19.24 3.46 -23.03
N LYS A 123 -18.66 4.17 -24.01
CA LYS A 123 -17.27 3.99 -24.47
C LYS A 123 -16.20 4.73 -23.65
N ALA A 124 -16.60 5.66 -22.78
CA ALA A 124 -15.68 6.57 -22.09
C ALA A 124 -15.51 6.27 -20.59
N ALA A 125 -15.98 5.10 -20.14
CA ALA A 125 -15.76 4.61 -18.79
C ALA A 125 -14.39 3.92 -18.67
#